data_AF-A0A6N3HPM1-F1
#
_entry.id   AF-A0A6N3HPM1-F1
#
_cell.length_a   1.000
_cell.length_b   1.000
_cell.length_c   1.000
_cell.angle_alpha   90.00
_cell.angle_beta   90.00
_cell.angle_gamma   90.00
#
_symmetry.space_group_name_H-M   'P 1'
#
loop_
_entity.id
_entity.type
_entity.pdbx_description
1 polymer ?
#
loop_
_entity_poly.entity_id
_entity_poly.type
_entity_poly.pdbx_seq_one_letter_code
_entity_poly.pdbx_strand_id
1 'polypeptide(L)'
;MYEIRYCNSIVKQGIMKKFREPKGLNLFEHACNCNSLEDIIAISYLLCPDFIQIGEYIFVSVFFEEEGEEAIKKVKKLEERFGKNKKLIEQWVNSWSIGDLFINCTDESYQNNSLIMQFCDILVYNWQQRLKELFPHKKIIVETGNEIMGELGLTITVYEQ
;
A
#
# COMPACT_ATOMS: atom_id res chain seq x y z
N MET A 1 -15.04 39.21 -9.24
CA MET A 1 -15.44 37.93 -9.88
C MET A 1 -14.48 36.88 -9.35
N TYR A 2 -14.97 35.77 -8.80
CA TYR A 2 -14.11 34.72 -8.26
C TYR A 2 -13.78 33.70 -9.36
N GLU A 3 -12.56 33.19 -9.37
CA GLU A 3 -12.14 32.10 -10.25
C GLU A 3 -12.34 30.75 -9.54
N ILE A 4 -12.91 29.77 -10.24
CA ILE A 4 -13.16 28.45 -9.70
C ILE A 4 -12.02 27.53 -10.14
N ARG A 5 -11.34 26.90 -9.17
CA ARG A 5 -10.35 25.85 -9.40
C ARG A 5 -10.86 24.53 -8.83
N TYR A 6 -10.83 23.49 -9.64
CA TYR A 6 -11.14 22.13 -9.21
C TYR A 6 -9.86 21.36 -8.85
N CYS A 7 -9.80 20.84 -7.63
CA CYS A 7 -8.72 19.99 -7.14
C CYS A 7 -9.25 18.56 -7.00
N ASN A 8 -8.84 17.66 -7.89
CA ASN A 8 -9.38 16.31 -7.97
C ASN A 8 -8.76 15.37 -6.93
N SER A 9 -9.51 14.35 -6.52
CA SER A 9 -9.02 13.22 -5.72
C SER A 9 -8.12 12.29 -6.55
N ILE A 10 -7.28 11.50 -5.86
CA ILE A 10 -6.57 10.37 -6.46
C ILE A 10 -7.54 9.27 -6.94
N VAL A 11 -8.72 9.20 -6.31
CA VAL A 11 -9.80 8.28 -6.71
C VAL A 11 -10.62 8.92 -7.84
N LYS A 12 -10.61 8.29 -9.02
CA LYS A 12 -11.37 8.77 -10.17
C LYS A 12 -12.86 8.58 -9.90
N GLN A 13 -13.64 9.66 -9.85
CA GLN A 13 -15.09 9.60 -9.56
C GLN A 13 -15.87 8.64 -10.48
N GLY A 14 -15.43 8.47 -11.74
CA GLY A 14 -16.03 7.51 -12.67
C GLY A 14 -15.91 6.05 -12.25
N ILE A 15 -15.05 5.71 -11.28
CA ILE A 15 -14.85 4.34 -10.80
C ILE A 15 -16.11 3.75 -10.17
N MET A 16 -16.97 4.59 -9.57
CA MET A 16 -18.20 4.16 -8.91
C MET A 16 -19.16 3.45 -9.87
N LYS A 17 -19.09 3.76 -11.18
CA LYS A 17 -19.88 3.07 -12.22
C LYS A 17 -19.52 1.59 -12.37
N LYS A 18 -18.40 1.16 -11.80
CA LYS A 18 -17.91 -0.23 -11.81
C LYS A 18 -18.21 -0.97 -10.51
N PHE A 19 -18.81 -0.30 -9.52
CA PHE A 19 -19.20 -0.94 -8.27
C PHE A 19 -20.41 -1.83 -8.52
N ARG A 20 -20.44 -3.00 -7.89
CA ARG A 20 -21.56 -3.94 -7.99
C ARG A 20 -22.87 -3.34 -7.47
N GLU A 21 -22.81 -2.73 -6.29
CA GLU A 21 -23.97 -2.15 -5.60
C GLU A 21 -23.65 -0.73 -5.07
N PRO A 22 -23.64 0.29 -5.94
CA PRO A 22 -23.38 1.66 -5.51
C PRO A 22 -24.52 2.18 -4.63
N LYS A 23 -24.23 2.43 -3.34
CA LYS A 23 -25.10 3.16 -2.41
C LYS A 23 -24.76 4.67 -2.39
N GLY A 24 -25.76 5.55 -2.51
CA GLY A 24 -25.55 7.02 -2.50
C GLY A 24 -25.26 7.63 -3.88
N LEU A 25 -25.11 8.96 -3.92
CA LEU A 25 -24.96 9.75 -5.15
C LEU A 25 -23.50 9.86 -5.63
N ASN A 26 -22.54 9.64 -4.74
CA ASN A 26 -21.11 9.79 -5.00
C ASN A 26 -20.29 8.86 -4.09
N LEU A 27 -18.97 8.80 -4.32
CA LEU A 27 -18.06 7.95 -3.56
C LEU A 27 -18.03 8.26 -2.05
N PHE A 28 -18.24 9.52 -1.65
CA PHE A 28 -18.24 9.92 -0.25
C PHE A 28 -19.46 9.32 0.47
N GLU A 29 -20.64 9.50 -0.10
CA GLU A 29 -21.87 8.89 0.42
C GLU A 29 -21.80 7.37 0.41
N HIS A 30 -21.22 6.77 -0.63
CA HIS A 30 -21.00 5.33 -0.67
C HIS A 30 -20.16 4.82 0.51
N ALA A 31 -19.03 5.49 0.78
CA ALA A 31 -18.19 5.14 1.90
C ALA A 31 -18.95 5.22 3.23
N CYS A 32 -19.71 6.29 3.48
CA CYS A 32 -20.50 6.48 4.70
C CYS A 32 -21.66 5.48 4.86
N ASN A 33 -22.24 4.99 3.77
CA ASN A 33 -23.38 4.07 3.81
C ASN A 33 -22.98 2.59 3.90
N CYS A 34 -21.73 2.26 3.57
CA CYS A 34 -21.26 0.87 3.46
C CYS A 34 -20.33 0.42 4.58
N ASN A 35 -19.69 1.35 5.30
CA ASN A 35 -18.64 1.02 6.25
C ASN A 35 -19.03 1.46 7.67
N SER A 36 -18.67 0.63 8.66
CA SER A 36 -18.70 1.05 10.06
C SER A 36 -17.52 1.98 10.36
N LEU A 37 -17.55 2.63 11.53
CA LEU A 37 -16.42 3.43 12.00
C LEU A 37 -15.15 2.58 12.17
N GLU A 38 -15.29 1.33 12.62
CA GLU A 38 -14.18 0.40 12.80
C GLU A 38 -13.53 0.05 11.45
N ASP A 39 -14.35 -0.21 10.42
CA ASP A 39 -13.86 -0.46 9.06
C ASP A 39 -13.06 0.73 8.52
N ILE A 40 -13.57 1.96 8.72
CA ILE A 40 -12.89 3.18 8.28
C ILE A 40 -11.52 3.34 8.98
N ILE A 41 -11.43 3.03 10.27
CA ILE A 41 -10.17 3.08 11.02
C ILE A 41 -9.19 2.04 10.50
N ALA A 42 -9.63 0.79 10.31
CA ALA A 42 -8.79 -0.29 9.79
C ALA A 42 -8.29 -0.01 8.36
N ILE A 43 -9.16 0.49 7.48
CA ILE A 43 -8.79 0.91 6.13
C ILE A 43 -7.78 2.06 6.19
N SER A 44 -7.96 3.02 7.10
CA SER A 44 -7.01 4.12 7.26
C SER A 44 -5.61 3.64 7.65
N TYR A 45 -5.52 2.60 8.49
CA TYR A 45 -4.25 1.95 8.81
C TYR A 45 -3.63 1.24 7.60
N LEU A 46 -4.43 0.53 6.79
CA LEU A 46 -3.95 -0.07 5.54
C LEU A 46 -3.38 0.98 4.56
N LEU A 47 -4.03 2.14 4.48
CA LEU A 47 -3.59 3.23 3.61
C LEU A 47 -2.38 3.99 4.17
N CYS A 48 -2.18 3.99 5.48
CA CYS A 48 -1.09 4.71 6.14
C CYS A 48 -0.47 3.83 7.24
N PRO A 49 0.21 2.73 6.86
CA PRO A 49 0.69 1.75 7.82
C PRO A 49 1.89 2.28 8.61
N ASP A 50 2.24 1.55 9.66
CA ASP A 50 3.51 1.75 10.35
C ASP A 50 4.68 1.28 9.48
N PHE A 51 5.80 1.99 9.62
CA PHE A 51 7.08 1.60 9.07
C PHE A 51 8.09 1.48 10.20
N ILE A 52 8.95 0.46 10.11
CA ILE A 52 10.06 0.25 11.03
C ILE A 52 11.37 0.52 10.32
N GLN A 53 12.27 1.27 10.97
CA GLN A 53 13.63 1.47 10.51
C GLN A 53 14.59 0.65 11.38
N ILE A 54 15.36 -0.24 10.75
CA ILE A 54 16.41 -1.03 11.42
C ILE A 54 17.74 -0.70 10.75
N GLY A 55 18.57 0.08 11.42
CA GLY A 55 19.78 0.63 10.81
C GLY A 55 19.43 1.54 9.63
N GLU A 56 19.91 1.19 8.44
CA GLU A 56 19.61 1.95 7.22
C GLU A 56 18.36 1.47 6.46
N TYR A 57 17.86 0.28 6.78
CA TYR A 57 16.74 -0.38 6.08
C TYR A 57 15.39 0.10 6.61
N ILE A 58 14.41 0.21 5.71
CA ILE A 58 13.03 0.58 6.01
C ILE A 58 12.10 -0.56 5.60
N PHE A 59 11.27 -1.01 6.53
CA PHE A 59 10.28 -2.07 6.30
C PHE A 59 8.87 -1.61 6.63
N VAL A 60 7.89 -2.15 5.92
CA VAL A 60 6.47 -2.04 6.31
C VAL A 60 6.28 -2.93 7.53
N SER A 61 5.84 -2.37 8.66
CA SER A 61 5.87 -3.10 9.94
C SER A 61 5.02 -4.37 9.92
N VAL A 62 3.85 -4.36 9.26
CA VAL A 62 2.99 -5.55 9.16
C VAL A 62 3.62 -6.69 8.34
N PHE A 63 4.63 -6.41 7.52
CA PHE A 63 5.38 -7.42 6.75
C PHE A 63 6.68 -7.86 7.45
N PHE A 64 7.01 -7.25 8.59
CA PHE A 64 8.21 -7.54 9.37
C PHE A 64 7.81 -7.94 10.79
N GLU A 65 7.62 -9.26 11.00
CA GLU A 65 7.03 -9.82 12.22
C GLU A 65 7.95 -9.76 13.46
N GLU A 66 9.27 -9.76 13.26
CA GLU A 66 10.25 -9.88 14.33
C GLU A 66 10.52 -8.54 15.02
N GLU A 67 10.66 -8.56 16.34
CA GLU A 67 10.93 -7.39 17.17
C GLU A 67 12.27 -7.51 17.93
N GLY A 68 12.77 -6.37 18.43
CA GLY A 68 13.94 -6.31 19.30
C GLY A 68 15.19 -6.97 18.71
N GLU A 69 15.84 -7.86 19.47
CA GLU A 69 17.05 -8.56 19.01
C GLU A 69 16.80 -9.50 17.83
N GLU A 70 15.62 -10.10 17.72
CA GLU A 70 15.28 -10.98 16.60
C GLU A 70 15.16 -10.21 15.28
N ALA A 71 14.65 -8.98 15.33
CA ALA A 71 14.64 -8.08 14.20
C ALA A 71 16.05 -7.83 13.64
N ILE A 72 17.01 -7.57 14.55
CA ILE A 72 18.43 -7.36 14.19
C ILE A 72 19.03 -8.64 13.60
N LYS A 73 18.73 -9.82 14.15
CA LYS A 73 19.20 -11.11 13.63
C LYS A 73 18.64 -11.39 12.23
N LYS A 74 17.36 -11.09 11.97
CA LYS A 74 16.76 -11.23 10.64
C LYS A 74 17.46 -10.34 9.62
N VAL A 75 17.70 -9.06 9.95
CA VAL A 75 18.43 -8.16 9.05
C VAL A 75 19.83 -8.71 8.73
N LYS A 76 20.58 -9.20 9.72
CA LYS A 76 21.92 -9.80 9.47
C LYS A 76 21.86 -11.01 8.52
N LYS A 77 20.85 -11.88 8.67
CA LYS A 77 20.65 -13.02 7.73
C LYS A 77 20.33 -12.54 6.32
N LEU A 78 19.53 -11.48 6.18
CA LEU A 78 19.22 -10.87 4.88
C LEU A 78 20.48 -10.23 4.26
N GLU A 79 21.31 -9.57 5.06
CA GLU A 79 22.60 -9.03 4.62
C GLU A 79 23.54 -10.11 4.07
N GLU A 80 23.64 -11.25 4.75
CA GLU A 80 24.41 -12.41 4.27
C GLU A 80 23.84 -12.96 2.96
N ARG A 81 22.52 -13.08 2.85
CA ARG A 81 21.84 -13.60 1.66
C ARG A 81 21.97 -12.70 0.43
N PHE A 82 21.84 -11.39 0.62
CA PHE A 82 21.77 -10.42 -0.48
C PHE A 82 23.06 -9.60 -0.63
N GLY A 83 24.12 -9.94 0.09
CA GLY A 83 25.40 -9.23 0.02
C GLY A 83 25.28 -7.75 0.42
N LYS A 84 24.45 -7.45 1.42
CA LYS A 84 24.12 -6.08 1.87
C LYS A 84 23.52 -5.18 0.79
N ASN A 85 22.93 -5.75 -0.25
CA ASN A 85 22.20 -4.97 -1.23
C ASN A 85 20.89 -4.45 -0.62
N LYS A 86 20.90 -3.18 -0.20
CA LYS A 86 19.78 -2.53 0.48
C LYS A 86 18.46 -2.63 -0.26
N LYS A 87 18.46 -2.30 -1.55
CA LYS A 87 17.27 -2.39 -2.38
C LYS A 87 16.68 -3.79 -2.38
N LEU A 88 17.52 -4.83 -2.58
CA LEU A 88 17.05 -6.21 -2.59
C LEU A 88 16.51 -6.66 -1.22
N ILE A 89 17.14 -6.24 -0.13
CA ILE A 89 16.72 -6.57 1.23
C ILE A 89 15.35 -5.94 1.55
N GLU A 90 15.18 -4.66 1.24
CA GLU A 90 13.90 -3.95 1.47
C GLU A 90 12.81 -4.53 0.58
N GLN A 91 13.07 -4.71 -0.72
CA GLN A 91 12.11 -5.34 -1.62
C GLN A 91 11.76 -6.77 -1.20
N TRP A 92 12.72 -7.56 -0.70
CA TRP A 92 12.45 -8.94 -0.27
C TRP A 92 11.40 -9.01 0.85
N VAL A 93 11.41 -8.06 1.78
CA VAL A 93 10.44 -8.02 2.90
C VAL A 93 9.18 -7.27 2.49
N ASN A 94 9.33 -6.14 1.78
CA ASN A 94 8.23 -5.20 1.53
C ASN A 94 7.35 -5.59 0.34
N SER A 95 7.72 -6.63 -0.42
CA SER A 95 6.93 -7.07 -1.57
C SER A 95 5.81 -7.99 -1.13
N TRP A 96 4.57 -7.60 -1.42
CA TRP A 96 3.37 -8.38 -1.10
C TRP A 96 2.36 -8.34 -2.25
N SER A 97 1.78 -9.49 -2.54
CA SER A 97 0.74 -9.64 -3.55
C SER A 97 -0.51 -8.83 -3.17
N ILE A 98 -1.01 -7.98 -4.07
CA ILE A 98 -2.24 -7.20 -3.85
C ILE A 98 -3.44 -8.11 -3.58
N GLY A 99 -3.45 -9.30 -4.19
CA GLY A 99 -4.50 -10.29 -3.96
C GLY A 99 -4.58 -10.79 -2.53
N ASP A 100 -3.45 -10.87 -1.82
CA ASP A 100 -3.40 -11.33 -0.44
C ASP A 100 -4.00 -10.31 0.55
N LEU A 101 -4.22 -9.06 0.11
CA LEU A 101 -4.97 -8.07 0.89
C LEU A 101 -6.48 -8.34 0.88
N PHE A 102 -6.95 -9.24 0.01
CA PHE A 102 -8.36 -9.50 -0.25
C PHE A 102 -8.75 -10.98 -0.08
N ILE A 103 -8.07 -11.72 0.81
CA ILE A 103 -8.23 -13.18 1.02
C ILE A 103 -9.71 -13.64 1.12
N ASN A 104 -10.58 -12.82 1.71
CA ASN A 104 -12.00 -13.15 1.89
C ASN A 104 -12.94 -12.50 0.85
N CYS A 105 -12.43 -11.69 -0.08
CA CYS A 105 -13.22 -11.04 -1.12
C CYS A 105 -13.19 -11.89 -2.39
N THR A 106 -14.30 -12.58 -2.64
CA THR A 106 -14.46 -13.50 -3.78
C THR A 106 -15.47 -13.00 -4.82
N ASP A 107 -15.95 -11.77 -4.66
CA ASP A 107 -16.97 -11.20 -5.54
C ASP A 107 -16.40 -10.62 -6.85
N GLU A 108 -17.29 -10.28 -7.78
CA GLU A 108 -16.94 -9.75 -9.12
C GLU A 108 -16.11 -8.46 -9.08
N SER A 109 -16.15 -7.71 -7.98
CA SER A 109 -15.35 -6.49 -7.80
C SER A 109 -13.86 -6.84 -7.74
N TYR A 110 -13.51 -7.96 -7.11
CA TYR A 110 -12.12 -8.44 -7.04
C TYR A 110 -11.59 -8.88 -8.41
N GLN A 111 -12.47 -9.36 -9.29
CA GLN A 111 -12.12 -9.70 -10.67
C GLN A 111 -12.06 -8.47 -11.60
N ASN A 112 -12.43 -7.29 -11.11
CA ASN A 112 -12.44 -6.08 -11.91
C ASN A 112 -11.07 -5.39 -11.88
N ASN A 113 -10.27 -5.62 -12.93
CA ASN A 113 -8.93 -5.03 -13.07
C ASN A 113 -8.90 -3.50 -12.87
N SER A 114 -9.97 -2.77 -13.21
CA SER A 114 -9.98 -1.32 -13.01
C SER A 114 -10.14 -0.92 -11.55
N LEU A 115 -10.87 -1.72 -10.75
CA LEU A 115 -10.97 -1.51 -9.31
C LEU A 115 -9.63 -1.83 -8.64
N ILE A 116 -9.00 -2.95 -9.02
CA ILE A 116 -7.68 -3.34 -8.52
C ILE A 116 -6.62 -2.28 -8.84
N MET A 117 -6.55 -1.79 -10.08
CA MET A 117 -5.59 -0.75 -10.45
C MET A 117 -5.86 0.58 -9.75
N GLN A 118 -7.13 0.99 -9.60
CA GLN A 118 -7.47 2.19 -8.84
C GLN A 118 -7.09 2.05 -7.36
N PHE A 119 -7.21 0.85 -6.78
CA PHE A 119 -6.77 0.56 -5.42
C PHE A 119 -5.25 0.63 -5.28
N CYS A 120 -4.50 0.09 -6.26
CA CYS A 120 -3.04 0.23 -6.31
C CYS A 120 -2.60 1.69 -6.35
N ASP A 121 -3.23 2.52 -7.19
CA ASP A 121 -2.96 3.97 -7.26
C ASP A 121 -3.15 4.64 -5.88
N ILE A 122 -4.18 4.21 -5.12
CA ILE A 122 -4.47 4.73 -3.78
C ILE A 122 -3.39 4.29 -2.79
N LEU A 123 -3.00 3.01 -2.77
CA LEU A 123 -1.96 2.50 -1.87
C LEU A 123 -0.62 3.20 -2.14
N VAL A 124 -0.18 3.20 -3.40
CA VAL A 124 1.07 3.87 -3.81
C VAL A 124 1.06 5.32 -3.38
N TYR A 125 -0.02 6.05 -3.65
CA TYR A 125 -0.14 7.45 -3.26
C TYR A 125 0.02 7.64 -1.75
N ASN A 126 -0.76 6.94 -0.93
CA ASN A 126 -0.78 7.19 0.51
C ASN A 126 0.51 6.71 1.19
N TRP A 127 1.02 5.53 0.84
CA TRP A 127 2.29 5.03 1.38
C TRP A 127 3.44 5.97 1.01
N GLN A 128 3.47 6.47 -0.23
CA GLN A 128 4.48 7.42 -0.67
C GLN A 128 4.39 8.76 0.08
N GLN A 129 3.19 9.25 0.40
CA GLN A 129 3.05 10.47 1.22
C GLN A 129 3.52 10.21 2.66
N ARG A 130 3.13 9.08 3.26
CA ARG A 130 3.54 8.72 4.62
C ARG A 130 5.06 8.61 4.75
N LEU A 131 5.71 7.95 3.79
CA LEU A 131 7.17 7.81 3.78
C LEU A 131 7.89 9.15 3.57
N LYS A 132 7.31 10.08 2.79
CA LYS A 132 7.86 11.45 2.65
C LYS A 132 7.75 12.25 3.94
N GLU A 133 6.69 12.06 4.72
CA GLU A 133 6.53 12.68 6.03
C GLU A 133 7.54 12.13 7.04
N LEU A 134 7.69 10.81 7.09
CA LEU A 134 8.58 10.12 8.05
C LEU A 134 10.07 10.30 7.69
N PHE A 135 10.40 10.27 6.39
CA PHE A 135 11.77 10.26 5.90
C PHE A 135 11.97 11.30 4.78
N PRO A 136 11.81 12.61 5.07
CA PRO A 136 11.80 13.67 4.04
C PRO A 136 13.11 13.80 3.25
N HIS A 137 14.21 13.24 3.76
CA HIS A 137 15.53 13.30 3.14
C HIS A 137 15.90 12.03 2.35
N LYS A 138 15.09 10.97 2.44
CA LYS A 138 15.34 9.70 1.75
C LYS A 138 14.56 9.63 0.45
N LYS A 139 15.18 9.07 -0.59
CA LYS A 139 14.49 8.83 -1.86
C LYS A 139 13.83 7.45 -1.83
N ILE A 140 12.68 7.38 -1.18
CA ILE A 140 11.92 6.13 -1.04
C ILE A 140 10.91 6.02 -2.19
N ILE A 141 10.89 4.86 -2.82
CA ILE A 141 9.99 4.50 -3.92
C ILE A 141 8.93 3.55 -3.38
N VAL A 142 7.67 3.86 -3.69
CA VAL A 142 6.55 2.92 -3.59
C VAL A 142 6.06 2.66 -5.01
N GLU A 143 5.99 1.40 -5.40
CA GLU A 143 5.53 1.03 -6.74
C GLU A 143 4.80 -0.32 -6.72
N THR A 144 4.02 -0.55 -7.78
CA THR A 144 3.41 -1.84 -8.06
C THR A 144 3.95 -2.41 -9.36
N GLY A 145 4.12 -3.73 -9.42
CA GLY A 145 4.54 -4.45 -10.60
C GLY A 145 4.16 -5.92 -10.51
N ASN A 146 4.29 -6.66 -11.60
CA ASN A 146 3.97 -8.08 -11.60
C ASN A 146 5.15 -8.88 -11.04
N GLU A 147 4.85 -9.79 -10.12
CA GLU A 147 5.73 -10.83 -9.60
C GLU A 147 7.04 -10.28 -9.01
N ILE A 148 6.97 -9.11 -8.36
CA ILE A 148 8.13 -8.51 -7.69
C ILE A 148 8.61 -9.45 -6.59
N MET A 149 9.89 -9.81 -6.63
CA MET A 149 10.50 -10.78 -5.69
C MET A 149 9.84 -12.17 -5.68
N GLY A 150 9.15 -12.56 -6.75
CA GLY A 150 8.52 -13.88 -6.88
C GLY A 150 7.14 -13.99 -6.23
N GLU A 151 6.57 -12.86 -5.79
CA GLU A 151 5.18 -12.75 -5.35
C GLU A 151 4.19 -13.12 -6.47
N LEU A 152 2.96 -13.49 -6.13
CA LEU A 152 1.98 -13.94 -7.12
C LEU A 152 1.19 -12.76 -7.71
N GLY A 153 1.31 -12.56 -9.02
CA GLY A 153 0.50 -11.57 -9.73
C GLY A 153 0.94 -10.14 -9.44
N LEU A 154 -0.02 -9.22 -9.27
CA LEU A 154 0.28 -7.80 -9.04
C LEU A 154 0.74 -7.59 -7.59
N THR A 155 1.90 -6.98 -7.41
CA THR A 155 2.61 -6.87 -6.13
C THR A 155 2.92 -5.39 -5.85
N ILE A 156 2.74 -4.96 -4.60
CA ILE A 156 3.25 -3.66 -4.11
C ILE A 156 4.60 -3.86 -3.44
N THR A 157 5.50 -2.90 -3.57
CA THR A 157 6.81 -2.92 -2.88
C THR A 157 7.25 -1.52 -2.44
N VAL A 158 8.15 -1.47 -1.46
CA VAL A 158 8.77 -0.26 -0.92
C VAL A 158 10.27 -0.45 -0.81
N TYR A 159 11.06 0.51 -1.28
CA TYR A 159 12.52 0.52 -1.11
C TYR A 159 13.12 1.92 -1.29
N GLU A 160 14.29 2.16 -0.72
CA GLU A 160 15.11 3.34 -0.94
C GLU A 160 15.98 3.18 -2.20
N GLN A 161 16.01 4.21 -3.04
CA GLN A 161 16.81 4.24 -4.28
C GLN A 161 18.25 4.68 -4.04
#